data_AF-A0A7V2ICJ8-F1
#
_entry.id   AF-A0A7V2ICJ8-F1
#
_cell.length_a   1.000
_cell.length_b   1.000
_cell.length_c   1.000
_cell.angle_alpha   90.00
_cell.angle_beta   90.00
_cell.angle_gamma   90.00
#
_symmetry.space_group_name_H-M   'P 1'
#
loop_
_entity.id
_entity.type
_entity.pdbx_description
1 polymer ?
#
loop_
_entity_poly.entity_id
_entity_poly.type
_entity_poly.pdbx_seq_one_letter_code
_entity_poly.pdbx_strand_id
1 'polypeptide(L)'
;PQPTQLGQLTVARFVNPAGLRAIGRTLFVPTAASGEPELGTPGQAGFGTIVQGFVEASNVSVVEEMVQLITAQRAFEAASRAVRAADDMLAMANTAAAR
;
A
#
# COMPACT_ATOMS: atom_id res chain seq x y z
N PRO A 1 17.11 -17.41 -39.94
CA PRO A 1 18.02 -17.07 -38.81
C PRO A 1 17.60 -17.86 -37.57
N GLN A 2 18.50 -18.70 -37.02
CA GLN A 2 18.21 -19.36 -35.74
C GLN A 2 18.33 -18.33 -34.61
N PRO A 3 17.40 -18.31 -33.64
CA PRO A 3 17.46 -17.40 -32.52
C PRO A 3 18.72 -17.68 -31.69
N THR A 4 19.57 -16.67 -31.53
CA THR A 4 20.76 -16.74 -30.66
C THR A 4 20.39 -16.14 -29.31
N GLN A 5 20.67 -16.87 -28.23
CA GLN A 5 20.40 -16.39 -26.87
C GLN A 5 21.41 -15.28 -26.50
N LEU A 6 20.90 -14.07 -26.26
CA LEU A 6 21.74 -12.89 -25.93
C LEU A 6 21.98 -12.72 -24.42
N GLY A 7 21.16 -13.35 -23.59
CA GLY A 7 21.25 -13.27 -22.13
C GLY A 7 19.99 -13.80 -21.47
N GLN A 8 20.02 -13.93 -20.14
CA GLN A 8 18.88 -14.35 -19.34
C GLN A 8 18.63 -13.36 -18.22
N LEU A 9 17.37 -12.96 -18.04
CA LEU A 9 16.95 -12.13 -16.92
C LEU A 9 17.00 -12.95 -15.64
N THR A 10 17.62 -12.39 -14.61
CA THR A 10 17.65 -12.93 -13.25
C THR A 10 16.55 -12.25 -12.44
N VAL A 11 15.92 -13.01 -11.55
CA VAL A 11 14.93 -12.49 -10.59
C VAL A 11 15.51 -12.52 -9.19
N ALA A 12 15.17 -11.53 -8.38
CA ALA A 12 15.56 -11.46 -6.98
C ALA A 12 14.35 -11.74 -6.10
N ARG A 13 14.52 -12.61 -5.10
CA ARG A 13 13.55 -12.87 -4.05
C ARG A 13 14.09 -12.38 -2.72
N PHE A 14 13.20 -11.88 -1.88
CA PHE A 14 13.53 -11.48 -0.51
C PHE A 14 12.74 -12.34 0.46
N VAL A 15 13.36 -12.69 1.60
CA VAL A 15 12.69 -13.44 2.66
C VAL A 15 11.51 -12.64 3.22
N ASN A 16 11.67 -11.32 3.35
CA ASN A 16 10.61 -10.43 3.81
C ASN A 16 10.38 -9.25 2.84
N PRO A 17 9.40 -9.36 1.94
CA PRO A 17 9.04 -8.27 1.03
C PRO A 17 8.54 -7.00 1.73
N ALA A 18 7.88 -7.12 2.90
CA ALA A 18 7.40 -5.97 3.66
C ALA A 18 8.52 -5.14 4.28
N GLY A 19 9.72 -5.72 4.41
CA GLY A 19 10.93 -5.02 4.85
C GLY A 19 11.58 -4.18 3.75
N LEU A 20 11.10 -4.24 2.51
CA LEU A 20 11.65 -3.45 1.41
C LEU A 20 11.26 -1.98 1.53
N ARG A 21 12.22 -1.09 1.26
CA ARG A 21 11.96 0.34 1.23
C ARG A 21 11.53 0.76 -0.17
N ALA A 22 10.30 1.24 -0.32
CA ALA A 22 9.84 1.84 -1.56
C ALA A 22 10.59 3.17 -1.84
N ILE A 23 11.18 3.29 -3.03
CA ILE A 23 11.82 4.53 -3.52
C ILE A 23 10.97 5.24 -4.61
N GLY A 24 9.73 4.78 -4.79
CA GLY A 24 8.76 5.31 -5.76
C GLY A 24 8.83 4.63 -7.12
N ARG A 25 7.84 4.91 -7.99
CA ARG A 25 7.73 4.30 -9.34
C ARG A 25 7.81 2.76 -9.31
N THR A 26 7.16 2.14 -8.31
CA THR A 26 7.20 0.68 -8.09
C THR A 26 8.62 0.09 -7.90
N LEU A 27 9.63 0.93 -7.61
CA LEU A 27 10.98 0.50 -7.29
C LEU A 27 11.17 0.36 -5.79
N PHE A 28 11.93 -0.66 -5.42
CA PHE A 28 12.20 -1.04 -4.04
C PHE A 28 13.70 -1.22 -3.82
N VAL A 29 14.15 -0.89 -2.60
CA VAL A 29 15.54 -1.05 -2.17
C VAL A 29 15.57 -2.00 -0.97
N PRO A 30 16.51 -2.96 -0.94
CA PRO A 30 16.69 -3.85 0.20
C PRO A 30 17.06 -3.08 1.46
N THR A 31 16.59 -3.58 2.61
CA THR A 31 16.96 -3.08 3.93
C THR A 31 17.40 -4.24 4.80
N ALA A 32 17.97 -3.95 5.98
CA ALA A 32 18.29 -4.99 6.95
C ALA A 32 17.05 -5.83 7.36
N ALA A 33 15.84 -5.27 7.26
CA ALA A 33 14.60 -5.96 7.58
C ALA A 33 14.07 -6.86 6.46
N SER A 34 14.51 -6.67 5.20
CA SER A 34 14.11 -7.53 4.07
C SER A 34 14.96 -8.79 3.95
N GLY A 35 16.16 -8.77 4.54
CA GLY A 35 17.21 -9.76 4.32
C GLY A 35 17.95 -9.55 2.99
N GLU A 36 18.91 -10.42 2.74
CA GLU A 36 19.71 -10.43 1.50
C GLU A 36 18.88 -10.88 0.29
N PRO A 37 19.16 -10.34 -0.92
CA PRO A 37 18.51 -10.77 -2.15
C PRO A 37 18.97 -12.18 -2.56
N GLU A 38 18.02 -13.09 -2.68
CA GLU A 38 18.24 -14.39 -3.30
C GLU A 38 18.03 -14.26 -4.82
N LEU A 39 19.12 -14.33 -5.58
CA LEU A 39 19.08 -14.28 -7.03
C LEU A 39 18.84 -15.68 -7.60
N GLY A 40 17.97 -15.77 -8.60
CA GLY A 40 17.66 -17.03 -9.26
C GLY A 40 17.16 -16.86 -10.68
N THR A 41 17.12 -17.98 -11.39
CA THR A 41 16.58 -18.03 -12.75
C THR A 41 15.06 -18.19 -12.69
N PRO A 42 14.29 -17.38 -13.44
CA PRO A 42 12.84 -17.53 -13.49
C PRO A 42 12.45 -18.93 -13.98
N GLY A 43 11.49 -19.57 -13.30
CA GLY A 43 11.06 -20.94 -13.58
C GLY A 43 11.85 -22.06 -12.88
N GLN A 44 12.90 -21.74 -12.10
CA GLN A 44 13.51 -22.70 -11.18
C GLN A 44 12.72 -22.83 -9.86
N ALA A 45 12.96 -23.91 -9.11
CA ALA A 45 12.26 -24.20 -7.86
C ALA A 45 12.34 -23.00 -6.88
N GLY A 46 11.18 -22.43 -6.55
CA GLY A 46 11.05 -21.29 -5.65
C GLY A 46 10.97 -19.91 -6.33
N PHE A 47 11.16 -19.82 -7.65
CA PHE A 47 11.01 -18.59 -8.43
C PHE A 47 9.85 -18.69 -9.40
N GLY A 48 9.11 -17.58 -9.56
CA GLY A 48 8.01 -17.50 -10.53
C GLY A 48 8.49 -17.63 -11.97
N THR A 49 7.58 -17.92 -12.89
CA THR A 49 7.84 -17.93 -14.32
C THR A 49 7.59 -16.54 -14.91
N ILE A 50 8.36 -16.17 -15.93
CA ILE A 50 8.11 -14.95 -16.70
C ILE A 50 7.23 -15.32 -17.90
N VAL A 51 6.10 -14.64 -18.02
CA VAL A 51 5.21 -14.75 -19.18
C VAL A 51 5.37 -13.52 -20.06
N GLN A 52 5.81 -13.72 -21.30
CA GLN A 52 6.00 -12.63 -22.24
C GLN A 52 4.64 -12.06 -22.70
N GLY A 53 4.54 -10.73 -22.77
CA GLY A 53 3.32 -10.05 -23.23
C GLY A 53 2.24 -9.87 -22.16
N PHE A 54 2.50 -10.31 -20.92
CA PHE A 54 1.62 -10.08 -19.77
C PHE A 54 2.14 -8.91 -18.92
N VAL A 55 1.24 -8.04 -18.47
CA VAL A 55 1.55 -6.94 -17.54
C VAL A 55 0.80 -7.20 -16.25
N GLU A 56 1.50 -7.17 -15.12
CA GLU A 56 0.88 -7.34 -13.81
C GLU A 56 -0.07 -6.18 -13.52
N ALA A 57 -1.35 -6.49 -13.33
CA ALA A 57 -2.35 -5.53 -12.91
C ALA A 57 -2.19 -5.21 -11.43
N SER A 58 -2.65 -4.02 -11.03
CA SER A 58 -2.73 -3.67 -9.61
C SER A 58 -3.65 -4.63 -8.87
N ASN A 59 -3.25 -5.05 -7.67
CA ASN A 59 -4.05 -5.87 -6.77
C ASN A 59 -5.11 -5.06 -5.99
N VAL A 60 -5.19 -3.76 -6.22
CA VAL A 60 -6.09 -2.84 -5.51
C VAL A 60 -7.36 -2.60 -6.33
N SER A 61 -8.52 -2.78 -5.70
CA SER A 61 -9.83 -2.49 -6.28
C SER A 61 -10.22 -1.04 -6.04
N VAL A 62 -10.42 -0.27 -7.12
CA VAL A 62 -10.80 1.15 -7.03
C VAL A 62 -12.13 1.33 -6.26
N VAL A 63 -13.07 0.40 -6.41
CA VAL A 63 -14.38 0.47 -5.74
C VAL A 63 -14.22 0.32 -4.23
N GLU A 64 -13.39 -0.62 -3.78
CA GLU A 64 -13.13 -0.84 -2.35
C GLU A 64 -12.42 0.35 -1.73
N GLU A 65 -11.41 0.91 -2.42
CA GLU A 65 -10.71 2.11 -1.96
C GLU A 65 -11.64 3.32 -1.85
N MET A 66 -12.54 3.51 -2.83
CA MET A 66 -13.53 4.59 -2.75
C MET A 66 -14.49 4.42 -1.58
N VAL A 67 -14.93 3.18 -1.29
CA VAL A 67 -15.77 2.90 -0.11
C VAL A 67 -15.01 3.22 1.17
N GLN A 68 -13.75 2.79 1.30
CA GLN A 68 -12.92 3.10 2.47
C GLN A 68 -12.76 4.61 2.67
N LEU A 69 -12.53 5.37 1.59
CA LEU A 69 -12.46 6.83 1.66
C LEU A 69 -13.79 7.45 2.11
N ILE A 70 -14.92 6.97 1.58
CA ILE A 70 -16.25 7.46 2.00
C ILE A 70 -16.49 7.15 3.48
N THR A 71 -16.14 5.95 3.94
CA THR A 71 -16.26 5.57 5.37
C THR A 71 -15.38 6.45 6.25
N ALA A 72 -14.13 6.71 5.85
CA ALA A 72 -13.22 7.59 6.57
C ALA A 72 -13.76 9.03 6.64
N GLN A 73 -14.31 9.55 5.53
CA GLN A 73 -14.95 10.86 5.48
C GLN A 73 -16.17 10.94 6.39
N ARG A 74 -17.04 9.92 6.39
CA ARG A 74 -18.22 9.88 7.26
C ARG A 74 -17.85 9.79 8.74
N ALA A 75 -16.81 9.03 9.08
CA ALA A 75 -16.28 8.99 10.44
C ALA A 75 -15.77 10.37 10.87
N PHE A 76 -15.04 11.07 10.00
CA PHE A 76 -14.58 12.44 10.26
C PHE A 76 -15.75 13.43 10.42
N GLU A 77 -16.75 13.37 9.55
CA GLU A 77 -17.94 14.21 9.66
C GLU A 77 -18.69 13.97 10.97
N ALA A 78 -18.91 12.71 11.35
CA ALA A 78 -19.55 12.34 12.59
C ALA A 78 -18.77 12.86 13.81
N ALA A 79 -17.44 12.67 13.82
CA ALA A 79 -16.57 13.19 14.87
C ALA A 79 -16.66 14.72 14.97
N SER A 80 -16.61 15.43 13.83
CA SER A 80 -16.69 16.90 13.81
C SER A 80 -18.03 17.44 14.32
N ARG A 81 -19.15 16.75 14.03
CA ARG A 81 -20.47 17.12 14.56
C ARG A 81 -20.57 16.88 16.05
N ALA A 82 -20.02 15.76 16.54
CA ALA A 82 -19.98 15.47 17.97
C ALA A 82 -19.18 16.52 18.74
N VAL A 83 -18.03 16.95 18.20
CA VAL A 83 -17.22 18.04 18.79
C VAL A 83 -18.01 19.35 18.83
N ARG A 84 -18.65 19.76 17.73
CA ARG A 84 -19.46 20.98 17.71
C ARG A 84 -20.62 20.94 18.70
N ALA A 85 -21.33 19.81 18.78
CA ALA A 85 -22.42 19.65 19.73
C ALA A 85 -21.92 19.72 21.18
N ALA A 86 -20.74 19.18 21.48
CA ALA A 86 -20.11 19.31 22.78
C ALA A 86 -19.75 20.79 23.08
N ASP A 87 -19.17 21.51 22.12
CA ASP A 87 -18.83 22.93 22.27
C ASP A 87 -20.07 23.80 22.49
N ASP A 88 -21.16 23.55 21.76
CA ASP A 88 -22.43 24.25 21.93
C ASP A 88 -23.02 24.02 23.33
N MET A 89 -22.99 22.77 23.82
CA MET A 89 -23.45 22.44 25.17
C MET A 89 -22.58 23.08 26.26
N LEU A 90 -21.26 23.13 26.06
CA LEU A 90 -20.33 23.84 26.97
C LEU A 90 -20.63 25.34 27.01
N ALA A 91 -20.89 25.96 25.85
CA ALA A 91 -21.28 27.37 25.78
C ALA A 91 -22.60 27.64 26.52
N MET A 92 -23.60 26.77 26.34
CA MET A 92 -24.88 26.86 27.08
C MET A 92 -24.69 26.73 28.59
N ALA A 93 -23.89 25.78 29.06
CA ALA A 93 -23.59 25.61 30.49
C ALA A 93 -22.89 26.85 31.09
N ASN A 94 -21.90 27.40 30.39
CA ASN A 94 -21.18 28.60 30.84
C ASN A 94 -22.10 29.83 30.91
N THR A 95 -23.00 30.01 29.95
CA THR A 95 -23.96 31.14 29.96
C THR A 95 -25.08 30.98 30.99
N ALA A 96 -25.49 29.75 31.30
CA ALA A 96 -26.45 29.47 32.37
C ALA A 96 -25.84 29.68 33.77
N ALA A 97 -24.56 29.35 33.95
CA ALA A 97 -23.83 29.58 35.19
C ALA A 97 -23.46 31.06 35.43
N ALA A 98 -23.46 31.88 34.36
CA ALA A 98 -23.19 33.32 34.41
C ALA A 98 -24.44 34.17 34.74
N ARG A 99 -25.60 33.55 34.98
CA ARG A 99 -26.82 34.18 35.51
C ARG A 99 -27.05 33.77 36.94
#